data_AF-A0A970N2G7-F1
#
_entry.id   AF-A0A970N2G7-F1
#
_cell.length_a   1.000
_cell.length_b   1.000
_cell.length_c   1.000
_cell.angle_alpha   90.00
_cell.angle_beta   90.00
_cell.angle_gamma   90.00
#
_symmetry.space_group_name_H-M   'P 1'
#
loop_
_entity.id
_entity.type
_entity.pdbx_description
1 polymer ?
#
loop_
_entity_poly.entity_id
_entity_poly.type
_entity_poly.pdbx_seq_one_letter_code
_entity_poly.pdbx_strand_id
1 'polypeptide(L)' 'MRSSTEDATVLITPPRHFTLEQALSFIGDDELLEVTPEALRFRKRTLSGLDRRFEERRSK' A
#
# COMPACT_ATOMS: atom_id res chain seq x y z
N MET A 1 -3.50 4.96 25.15
CA MET A 1 -3.27 6.25 25.84
C MET A 1 -4.41 7.17 25.45
N ARG A 2 -5.27 7.56 26.40
CA ARG A 2 -6.20 8.67 26.27
C ARG A 2 -6.13 9.43 27.60
N SER A 3 -5.48 10.58 27.63
CA SER A 3 -5.37 11.46 28.81
C SER A 3 -5.91 12.83 28.42
N SER A 4 -6.51 13.53 29.39
CA SER A 4 -7.43 14.67 29.38
C SER A 4 -7.17 15.91 28.51
N THR A 5 -6.33 15.83 27.48
CA THR A 5 -6.04 16.86 26.47
C THR A 5 -6.18 16.23 25.07
N GLU A 6 -7.35 15.66 24.76
CA GLU A 6 -7.56 14.81 23.59
C GLU A 6 -8.13 15.51 22.35
N ASP A 7 -8.22 16.84 22.32
CA ASP A 7 -8.77 17.58 21.18
C ASP A 7 -7.69 18.14 20.24
N ALA A 8 -6.67 17.34 19.94
CA ALA A 8 -5.77 17.65 18.83
C ALA A 8 -6.38 17.11 17.53
N THR A 9 -6.91 18.01 16.69
CA THR A 9 -7.35 17.63 15.33
C THR A 9 -6.14 17.16 14.54
N VAL A 10 -6.13 15.88 14.15
CA VAL A 10 -5.06 15.31 13.32
C VAL A 10 -5.22 15.87 11.89
N LEU A 11 -4.24 16.66 11.45
CA LEU A 11 -4.17 17.11 10.06
C LEU A 11 -3.69 15.97 9.18
N ILE A 12 -4.48 15.63 8.15
CA ILE A 12 -4.14 14.58 7.18
C ILE A 12 -3.57 15.26 5.94
N THR A 13 -2.31 14.92 5.61
CA THR A 13 -1.69 15.37 4.36
C THR A 13 -2.45 14.79 3.15
N PRO A 14 -2.71 15.58 2.09
CA PRO A 14 -3.40 15.09 0.91
C PRO A 14 -2.71 13.86 0.28
N PRO A 15 -3.49 12.92 -0.28
CA PRO A 15 -2.93 11.74 -0.94
C PRO A 15 -2.21 12.13 -2.24
N ARG A 16 -1.23 11.32 -2.62
CA ARG A 16 -0.58 11.43 -3.92
C ARG A 16 -1.38 10.66 -4.96
N HIS A 17 -1.77 11.33 -6.04
CA HIS A 17 -2.37 10.70 -7.20
C HIS A 17 -1.27 10.21 -8.16
N PHE A 18 -1.43 9.00 -8.68
CA PHE A 18 -0.54 8.40 -9.68
C PHE A 18 -1.27 8.30 -11.02
N THR A 19 -0.57 8.60 -12.11
CA THR A 19 -1.01 8.17 -13.44
C THR A 19 -0.72 6.68 -13.64
N LEU A 20 -1.26 6.09 -14.70
CA LEU A 20 -1.02 4.69 -15.02
C LEU A 20 0.47 4.41 -15.26
N GLU A 21 1.15 5.27 -16.02
CA GLU A 21 2.56 5.15 -16.35
C GLU A 21 3.45 5.31 -15.11
N GLN A 22 3.12 6.28 -14.25
CA GLN A 22 3.81 6.46 -12.98
C GLN A 22 3.62 5.26 -12.06
N ALA A 23 2.42 4.68 -12.01
CA ALA A 23 2.14 3.51 -11.20
C ALA A 23 2.89 2.26 -11.70
N LEU A 24 2.91 2.05 -13.02
CA LEU A 24 3.66 0.94 -13.64
C LEU A 24 5.16 1.06 -13.44
N SER A 25 5.69 2.29 -13.39
CA SER A 25 7.11 2.53 -13.12
C SER A 25 7.46 2.36 -11.63
N PHE A 26 6.45 2.37 -10.76
CA PHE A 26 6.62 2.35 -9.30
C PHE A 26 6.55 0.93 -8.71
N ILE A 27 5.83 0.00 -9.34
CA ILE A 27 5.64 -1.36 -8.82
C ILE A 27 6.94 -2.18 -8.82
N GLY A 28 7.16 -2.94 -7.75
CA GLY A 28 8.23 -3.95 -7.66
C GLY A 28 7.80 -5.36 -8.10
N ASP A 29 8.73 -6.30 -8.03
CA ASP A 29 8.54 -7.69 -8.52
C ASP A 29 7.49 -8.49 -7.72
N ASP A 30 7.28 -8.16 -6.44
CA ASP A 30 6.28 -8.80 -5.58
C ASP A 30 4.97 -8.00 -5.48
N GLU A 31 4.80 -7.00 -6.33
CA GLU A 31 3.68 -6.07 -6.36
C GLU A 31 2.90 -6.16 -7.66
N LEU A 32 1.62 -5.77 -7.58
CA LEU A 32 0.69 -5.77 -8.68
C LEU A 32 -0.09 -4.44 -8.67
N LEU A 33 -0.37 -3.94 -9.87
CA LEU A 33 -1.29 -2.84 -10.07
C LEU A 33 -2.66 -3.40 -10.46
N GLU A 34 -3.65 -3.22 -9.61
CA GLU A 34 -5.04 -3.50 -9.94
C GLU A 34 -5.64 -2.31 -10.69
N VAL A 35 -6.12 -2.57 -11.91
CA VAL A 35 -6.67 -1.56 -12.81
C VAL A 35 -8.17 -1.80 -12.97
N THR A 36 -8.96 -0.79 -12.62
CA THR A 36 -10.39 -0.72 -12.96
C THR A 36 -10.67 0.58 -13.72
N PRO A 37 -11.82 0.71 -14.40
CA PRO A 37 -12.15 1.95 -15.12
C PRO A 37 -12.17 3.21 -14.22
N GLU A 38 -12.45 3.03 -12.94
CA GLU A 38 -12.60 4.13 -11.97
C GLU A 38 -11.35 4.34 -11.10
N ALA A 39 -10.46 3.34 -10.97
CA ALA A 39 -9.38 3.40 -10.01
C ALA A 39 -8.14 2.57 -10.39
N LEU A 40 -7.00 3.05 -9.90
CA LEU A 40 -5.73 2.34 -9.87
C LEU A 40 -5.36 2.04 -8.42
N ARG A 41 -5.06 0.79 -8.09
CA ARG A 41 -4.71 0.37 -6.72
C ARG A 41 -3.46 -0.50 -6.70
N PHE A 42 -2.52 -0.16 -5.82
CA PHE A 42 -1.36 -1.02 -5.56
C PHE A 42 -1.75 -2.18 -4.63
N ARG A 43 -1.26 -3.37 -4.95
CA ARG A 43 -1.36 -4.56 -4.11
C ARG A 43 -0.05 -5.31 -4.07
N LYS A 44 0.13 -6.10 -3.02
CA LYS A 44 1.12 -7.17 -3.01
C LYS A 44 0.56 -8.39 -3.73
N ARG A 45 1.43 -9.14 -4.41
CA ARG A 45 1.09 -10.40 -5.05
C ARG A 45 0.51 -11.40 -4.04
N THR A 46 1.14 -11.48 -2.88
CA THR A 46 0.67 -12.26 -1.73
C THR A 46 0.07 -11.30 -0.70
N LEU A 47 -1.25 -11.37 -0.50
CA LEU A 47 -1.98 -10.44 0.36
C LEU A 47 -1.75 -10.69 1.85
N SER A 48 -1.64 -11.96 2.23
CA SER A 48 -1.38 -12.36 3.61
C SER A 48 0.06 -12.03 3.98
N GLY A 49 0.22 -11.17 5.00
CA GLY A 49 1.54 -10.79 5.49
C GLY A 49 2.33 -11.97 6.09
N LEU A 50 1.63 -12.97 6.64
CA LEU A 50 2.24 -14.20 7.15
C LEU A 50 2.80 -15.04 5.99
N ASP A 51 1.98 -15.26 4.96
CA ASP A 51 2.36 -16.08 3.81
C ASP A 51 3.54 -15.45 3.06
N ARG A 52 3.53 -14.12 2.89
CA ARG A 52 4.68 -13.38 2.34
C ARG A 52 5.96 -13.63 3.13
N ARG A 53 5.91 -13.57 4.47
CA ARG A 53 7.08 -13.88 5.32
C ARG A 53 7.55 -15.33 5.20
N PHE A 54 6.65 -16.28 4.89
CA PHE A 54 7.05 -17.66 4.64
C PHE A 54 7.69 -17.80 3.26
N GLU A 55 7.14 -17.16 2.22
CA GLU A 55 7.69 -17.13 0.86
C GLU A 55 9.10 -16.51 0.83
N GLU A 56 9.28 -15.35 1.47
CA GLU A 56 10.59 -14.68 1.58
C GLU A 56 11.64 -15.61 2.20
N ARG A 57 11.28 -16.31 3.28
CA ARG A 57 12.17 -17.28 3.96
C ARG A 57 12.49 -18.50 3.12
N ARG A 58 11.59 -18.91 2.22
CA ARG A 58 11.73 -20.09 1.37
C ARG A 58 12.51 -19.80 0.09
N SER A 59 12.51 -18.55 -0.36
CA SER A 59 13.33 -18.07 -1.48
C SER A 59 14.79 -17.78 -1.09
N LYS A 60 15.09 -17.82 0.21
CA LYS A 60 16.41 -17.60 0.80
C LYS A 60 17.15 -18.92 0.99
#